data_AF-A0A1A8XWM9-F1
#
_entry.id   AF-A0A1A8XWM9-F1
#
_cell.length_a   1.000
_cell.length_b   1.000
_cell.length_c   1.000
_cell.angle_alpha   90.00
_cell.angle_beta   90.00
_cell.angle_gamma   90.00
#
_symmetry.space_group_name_H-M   'P 1'
#
loop_
_entity.id
_entity.type
_entity.pdbx_description
1 polymer ?
#
loop_
_entity_poly.entity_id
_entity_poly.type
_entity_poly.pdbx_seq_one_letter_code
_entity_poly.pdbx_strand_id
1 'polypeptide(L)'
;MYTVDDPTLALITRFMGDLPRPEISDAEFFHQQVAAIEEYVARFPPQEQEQRAMAWIETNARRYRQKWEKLATIDVLTETRCPDCPLSGGSDKERCEIHARWLTLLRRYAASELSSRDYVKTSLELLAAHKNRLKVNDQHGLLCKHPTPSS
;
A
#
# COMPACT_ATOMS: atom_id res chain seq x y z
N MET A 1 18.09 -7.66 -1.82
CA MET A 1 16.94 -8.45 -1.32
C MET A 1 16.15 -7.55 -0.37
N TYR A 2 15.02 -7.02 -0.84
CA TYR A 2 14.12 -6.18 -0.03
C TYR A 2 13.32 -7.11 0.87
N THR A 3 13.50 -6.99 2.18
CA THR A 3 12.71 -7.76 3.15
C THR A 3 11.67 -6.81 3.71
N VAL A 4 10.42 -7.04 3.34
CA VAL A 4 9.31 -6.37 3.99
C VAL A 4 9.18 -7.01 5.37
N ASP A 5 9.51 -6.27 6.43
CA ASP A 5 9.45 -6.78 7.81
C ASP A 5 8.00 -7.07 8.26
N ASP A 6 7.01 -6.67 7.46
CA ASP A 6 5.60 -6.96 7.68
C ASP A 6 5.15 -8.19 6.87
N PRO A 7 4.74 -9.30 7.52
CA PRO A 7 4.37 -10.53 6.81
C PRO A 7 3.11 -10.37 5.96
N THR A 8 2.21 -9.46 6.32
CA THR A 8 0.98 -9.22 5.55
C THR A 8 1.33 -8.51 4.24
N LEU A 9 2.15 -7.47 4.31
CA LEU A 9 2.62 -6.76 3.13
C LEU A 9 3.51 -7.64 2.25
N ALA A 10 4.39 -8.46 2.83
CA ALA A 10 5.22 -9.40 2.07
C ALA A 10 4.37 -10.38 1.24
N LEU A 11 3.24 -10.85 1.78
CA LEU A 11 2.30 -11.69 1.03
C LEU A 11 1.62 -10.89 -0.08
N ILE A 12 1.12 -9.71 0.24
CA ILE A 12 0.45 -8.82 -0.73
C ILE A 12 1.36 -8.51 -1.92
N THR A 13 2.60 -8.08 -1.67
CA THR A 13 3.57 -7.76 -2.73
C THR A 13 3.89 -8.99 -3.57
N ARG A 14 4.14 -10.14 -2.96
CA ARG A 14 4.33 -11.41 -3.68
C ARG A 14 3.17 -11.75 -4.61
N PHE A 15 1.93 -11.49 -4.21
CA PHE A 15 0.75 -11.77 -5.04
C PHE A 15 0.57 -10.80 -6.21
N MET A 16 1.13 -9.58 -6.13
CA MET A 16 1.02 -8.58 -7.20
C MET A 16 2.23 -8.52 -8.14
N GLY A 17 3.23 -9.39 -7.95
CA GLY A 17 4.42 -9.47 -8.80
C GLY A 17 5.55 -8.55 -8.35
N ASP A 18 6.63 -8.47 -9.16
CA ASP A 18 7.80 -7.64 -8.87
C ASP A 18 7.47 -6.16 -8.99
N LEU A 19 6.94 -5.62 -7.89
CA LEU A 19 6.67 -4.21 -7.74
C LEU A 19 7.99 -3.42 -7.76
N PRO A 20 8.08 -2.33 -8.54
CA PRO A 20 9.25 -1.48 -8.52
C PRO A 20 9.50 -0.95 -7.10
N ARG A 21 10.76 -0.67 -6.77
CA ARG A 21 11.08 -0.08 -5.47
C ARG A 21 10.43 1.31 -5.39
N PRO A 22 9.67 1.60 -4.33
CA PRO A 22 9.14 2.94 -4.12
C PRO A 22 10.28 3.93 -3.90
N GLU A 23 10.27 5.04 -4.64
CA GLU A 23 10.91 6.28 -4.23
C GLU A 23 9.84 7.14 -3.54
N ILE A 24 9.55 6.86 -2.26
CA ILE A 24 8.80 7.87 -1.49
C ILE A 24 9.68 9.12 -1.41
N SER A 25 9.05 10.29 -1.34
CA SER A 25 9.72 11.49 -0.83
C SER A 25 10.18 11.25 0.61
N ASP A 26 11.39 10.71 0.76
CA ASP A 26 12.08 10.49 2.04
C ASP A 26 12.09 11.75 2.90
N ALA A 27 12.04 12.92 2.26
CA ALA A 27 12.02 14.22 2.90
C ALA A 27 10.80 14.45 3.80
N GLU A 28 9.57 14.16 3.34
CA GLU A 28 8.37 14.44 4.14
C GLU A 28 8.30 13.54 5.38
N PHE A 29 8.58 12.25 5.20
CA PHE A 29 8.62 11.30 6.31
C PHE A 29 9.70 11.70 7.32
N PHE A 30 10.90 12.08 6.85
CA PHE A 30 11.99 12.51 7.71
C PHE A 30 11.63 13.79 8.49
N HIS A 31 11.00 14.77 7.84
CA HIS A 31 10.53 15.99 8.50
C HIS A 31 9.53 15.69 9.63
N GLN A 32 8.59 14.76 9.41
CA GLN A 32 7.67 14.34 10.47
C GLN A 32 8.39 13.68 11.65
N GLN A 33 9.45 12.90 11.41
CA GLN A 33 10.23 12.30 12.51
C GLN A 33 11.03 13.34 13.28
N VAL A 34 11.66 14.29 12.59
CA VAL A 34 12.40 15.38 13.23
C VAL A 34 11.45 16.20 14.11
N ALA A 35 10.28 16.58 13.60
CA ALA A 35 9.28 17.32 14.37
C ALA A 35 8.81 16.55 15.62
N ALA A 36 8.61 15.23 15.52
CA ALA A 36 8.23 14.40 16.67
C ALA A 36 9.34 14.33 17.74
N ILE A 37 10.60 14.28 17.32
CA ILE A 37 11.76 14.32 18.23
C ILE A 37 11.85 15.68 18.91
N GLU A 38 11.74 16.77 18.15
CA GLU A 38 11.76 18.14 18.67
C GLU A 38 10.68 18.35 19.73
N GLU A 39 9.44 17.92 19.45
CA GLU A 39 8.32 18.02 20.39
C GLU A 39 8.57 17.22 21.69
N TYR A 40 9.17 16.04 21.58
CA TYR A 40 9.52 15.22 22.74
C TYR A 40 10.62 15.87 23.58
N VAL A 41 11.69 16.33 22.92
CA VAL A 41 12.89 16.87 23.56
C VAL A 41 12.63 18.23 24.21
N ALA A 42 11.73 19.05 23.66
CA ALA A 42 11.33 20.35 24.21
C ALA A 42 10.79 20.29 25.65
N ARG A 43 10.42 19.10 26.14
CA ARG A 43 9.93 18.87 27.51
C ARG A 43 11.05 18.74 28.55
N PHE A 44 12.30 18.69 28.12
CA PHE A 44 13.48 18.51 28.97
C PHE A 44 14.36 19.77 29.01
N PRO A 45 15.12 19.99 30.10
CA PRO A 45 16.10 21.07 30.18
C PRO A 45 17.14 20.99 29.06
N PRO A 46 17.67 22.12 28.53
CA PRO A 46 18.62 22.14 27.41
C PRO A 46 19.82 21.21 27.57
N GLN A 47 20.30 21.01 28.80
CA GLN A 47 21.43 20.14 29.12
C GLN A 47 21.12 18.65 28.90
N GLU A 48 19.86 18.24 29.00
CA GLU A 48 19.42 16.86 28.79
C GLU A 48 18.94 16.60 27.37
N GLN A 49 18.66 17.64 26.58
CA GLN A 49 17.95 17.52 25.32
C GLN A 49 18.64 16.60 24.31
N GLU A 50 19.96 16.72 24.16
CA GLU A 50 20.75 15.87 23.26
C GLU A 50 20.70 14.40 23.68
N GLN A 51 20.90 14.13 24.97
CA GLN A 51 20.82 12.77 25.51
C GLN A 51 19.43 12.15 25.31
N ARG A 52 18.37 12.96 25.50
CA ARG A 52 16.98 12.53 25.31
C ARG A 52 16.66 12.27 23.84
N ALA A 53 17.18 13.09 22.93
CA ALA A 53 17.04 12.89 21.49
C ALA A 53 17.66 11.55 21.06
N MET A 54 18.89 11.27 21.52
CA MET A 54 19.59 10.02 21.21
C MET A 54 18.82 8.80 21.74
N ALA A 55 18.40 8.82 23.01
CA ALA A 55 17.63 7.72 23.60
C ALA A 55 16.28 7.49 22.87
N TRP A 56 15.64 8.57 22.42
CA TRP A 56 14.42 8.48 21.63
C TRP A 56 14.67 7.80 20.28
N ILE A 57 15.73 8.21 19.57
CA ILE A 57 16.10 7.61 18.28
C ILE A 57 16.41 6.13 18.45
N GLU A 58 17.24 5.75 19.42
CA GLU A 58 17.57 4.34 19.70
C GLU A 58 16.33 3.49 19.97
N THR A 59 15.36 4.03 20.71
CA THR A 59 14.12 3.33 21.06
C THR A 59 13.16 3.22 19.86
N ASN A 60 13.14 4.21 18.97
CA ASN A 60 12.11 4.33 17.93
C ASN A 60 12.59 4.01 16.50
N ALA A 61 13.90 3.93 16.25
CA ALA A 61 14.47 3.77 14.90
C ALA A 61 13.87 2.57 14.13
N ARG A 62 13.72 1.41 14.79
CA ARG A 62 13.11 0.23 14.18
C ARG A 62 11.65 0.49 13.78
N ARG A 63 10.88 1.13 14.66
CA ARG A 63 9.47 1.44 14.41
C ARG A 63 9.32 2.44 13.26
N TYR A 64 10.19 3.43 13.18
CA TYR A 64 10.21 4.38 12.07
C TYR A 64 10.55 3.70 10.76
N ARG A 65 11.56 2.83 10.72
CA ARG A 65 11.87 2.04 9.51
C ARG A 65 10.68 1.20 9.06
N GLN A 66 10.04 0.47 9.99
CA GLN A 66 8.86 -0.32 9.67
C GLN A 66 7.71 0.54 9.14
N LYS A 67 7.44 1.70 9.77
CA LYS A 67 6.40 2.61 9.29
C LYS A 67 6.70 3.15 7.88
N TRP A 68 7.95 3.51 7.63
CA TRP A 68 8.40 3.95 6.31
C TRP A 68 8.22 2.85 5.26
N GLU A 69 8.67 1.62 5.53
CA GLU A 69 8.52 0.47 4.60
C GLU A 69 7.06 0.19 4.24
N LYS A 70 6.16 0.30 5.24
CA LYS A 70 4.73 0.16 5.01
C LYS A 70 4.20 1.22 4.05
N LEU A 71 4.49 2.48 4.31
CA LEU A 71 4.06 3.59 3.45
C LEU A 71 4.66 3.46 2.04
N ALA A 72 5.94 3.09 1.95
CA ALA A 72 6.64 2.90 0.68
C ALA A 72 5.93 1.88 -0.17
N THR A 73 5.67 0.73 0.42
CA THR A 73 4.97 -0.35 -0.26
C THR A 73 3.62 0.14 -0.78
N ILE A 74 2.84 0.85 0.03
CA ILE A 74 1.51 1.35 -0.37
C ILE A 74 1.56 2.32 -1.55
N ASP A 75 2.56 3.19 -1.62
CA ASP A 75 2.67 4.13 -2.72
C ASP A 75 2.86 3.39 -4.04
N VAL A 76 3.69 2.35 -4.08
CA VAL A 76 3.80 1.48 -5.26
C VAL A 76 2.48 0.80 -5.58
N LEU A 77 1.81 0.27 -4.55
CA LEU A 77 0.53 -0.42 -4.73
C LEU A 77 -0.56 0.50 -5.28
N THR A 78 -0.50 1.79 -4.95
CA THR A 78 -1.42 2.79 -5.48
C THR A 78 -1.26 3.00 -6.99
N GLU A 79 -0.06 2.77 -7.52
CA GLU A 79 0.25 2.89 -8.96
C GLU A 79 -0.10 1.63 -9.75
N THR A 80 -0.24 0.48 -9.08
CA THR A 80 -0.62 -0.76 -9.74
C THR A 80 -2.02 -0.70 -10.33
N ARG A 81 -2.17 -1.26 -11.54
CA ARG A 81 -3.45 -1.44 -12.22
C ARG A 81 -3.77 -2.92 -12.30
N CYS A 82 -5.07 -3.23 -12.35
CA CYS A 82 -5.52 -4.59 -12.65
C CYS A 82 -5.42 -4.82 -14.17
N PRO A 83 -4.51 -5.68 -14.66
CA PRO A 83 -4.26 -5.82 -16.10
C PRO A 83 -5.47 -6.34 -16.88
N ASP A 84 -6.25 -7.25 -16.28
CA ASP A 84 -7.44 -7.87 -16.89
C ASP A 84 -8.70 -7.63 -16.06
N CYS A 85 -8.97 -6.39 -15.66
CA CYS A 85 -10.09 -6.13 -14.77
C CYS A 85 -11.45 -6.23 -15.49
N PRO A 86 -12.34 -7.19 -15.14
CA PRO A 86 -13.67 -7.29 -15.74
C PRO A 86 -14.57 -6.09 -15.40
N LEU A 87 -14.15 -5.25 -14.45
CA LEU A 87 -14.90 -4.08 -13.98
C LEU A 87 -14.46 -2.77 -14.62
N SER A 88 -13.33 -2.74 -15.34
CA SER A 88 -12.78 -1.49 -15.89
C SER A 88 -13.46 -1.02 -17.18
N GLY A 89 -14.48 -1.74 -17.67
CA GLY A 89 -15.30 -1.31 -18.81
C GLY A 89 -14.53 -0.99 -20.09
N GLY A 90 -13.29 -1.48 -20.23
CA GLY A 90 -12.41 -1.18 -21.35
C GLY A 90 -11.73 0.20 -21.30
N SER A 91 -11.90 0.99 -20.24
CA SER A 91 -11.14 2.22 -20.05
C SER A 91 -9.91 1.94 -19.19
N ASP A 92 -8.73 1.93 -19.82
CA ASP A 92 -7.45 1.72 -19.16
C ASP A 92 -7.08 2.80 -18.15
N LYS A 93 -7.85 3.90 -18.08
CA LYS A 93 -7.50 5.10 -17.33
C LYS A 93 -7.98 5.09 -15.88
N GLU A 94 -9.06 4.38 -15.56
CA GLU A 94 -9.68 4.44 -14.22
C GLU A 94 -9.42 3.17 -13.38
N ARG A 95 -9.14 3.37 -12.08
CA ARG A 95 -9.04 2.26 -11.12
C ARG A 95 -10.44 1.68 -10.89
N CYS A 96 -10.57 0.36 -10.85
CA CYS A 96 -11.86 -0.26 -10.56
C CYS A 96 -12.31 0.02 -9.11
N GLU A 97 -13.62 -0.02 -8.86
CA GLU A 97 -14.21 0.29 -7.55
C GLU A 97 -13.64 -0.56 -6.40
N ILE A 98 -13.30 -1.83 -6.67
CA ILE A 98 -12.74 -2.75 -5.68
C ILE A 98 -11.32 -2.31 -5.32
N HIS A 99 -10.52 -1.96 -6.33
CA HIS A 99 -9.15 -1.49 -6.13
C HIS A 99 -9.14 -0.18 -5.34
N ALA A 100 -10.03 0.76 -5.65
CA ALA A 100 -10.18 2.01 -4.90
C ALA A 100 -10.50 1.76 -3.42
N ARG A 101 -11.47 0.86 -3.12
CA ARG A 101 -11.85 0.52 -1.74
C ARG A 101 -10.76 -0.25 -1.01
N TRP A 102 -10.07 -1.15 -1.69
CA TRP A 102 -8.94 -1.90 -1.13
C TRP A 102 -7.77 -0.99 -0.78
N LEU A 103 -7.44 0.01 -1.62
CA LEU A 103 -6.41 1.01 -1.29
C LEU A 103 -6.75 1.80 -0.03
N THR A 104 -8.03 2.12 0.22
CA THR A 104 -8.45 2.74 1.49
C THR A 104 -8.17 1.84 2.68
N LEU A 105 -8.48 0.54 2.60
CA LEU A 105 -8.19 -0.42 3.67
C LEU A 105 -6.70 -0.55 3.92
N LEU A 106 -5.92 -0.60 2.84
CA LEU A 106 -4.47 -0.72 2.89
C LEU A 106 -3.82 0.51 3.55
N ARG A 107 -4.26 1.73 3.21
CA ARG A 107 -3.79 2.98 3.85
C ARG A 107 -4.08 3.00 5.35
N ARG A 108 -5.28 2.59 5.76
CA ARG A 108 -5.65 2.49 7.18
C ARG A 108 -4.80 1.44 7.92
N TYR A 109 -4.47 0.34 7.25
CA TYR A 109 -3.56 -0.66 7.79
C TYR A 109 -2.14 -0.10 8.01
N ALA A 110 -1.55 0.64 7.06
CA ALA A 110 -0.24 1.26 7.28
C ALA A 110 -0.26 2.38 8.31
N ALA A 111 -1.37 3.11 8.42
CA ALA A 111 -1.59 4.10 9.49
C ALA A 111 -1.74 3.45 10.89
N SER A 112 -1.67 2.11 10.98
CA SER A 112 -1.88 1.33 12.21
C SER A 112 -3.29 1.50 12.81
N GLU A 113 -4.26 1.92 12.00
CA GLU A 113 -5.69 2.01 12.38
C GLU A 113 -6.41 0.67 12.26
N LEU A 114 -5.83 -0.29 11.53
CA LEU A 114 -6.36 -1.65 11.37
C LEU A 114 -5.30 -2.66 11.80
N SER A 115 -5.74 -3.70 12.52
CA SER A 115 -4.92 -4.89 12.72
C SER A 115 -4.76 -5.66 11.42
N SER A 116 -3.75 -6.53 11.32
CA SER A 116 -3.59 -7.42 10.16
C SER A 116 -4.81 -8.33 9.98
N ARG A 117 -5.39 -8.82 11.08
CA ARG A 117 -6.60 -9.64 11.08
C ARG A 117 -7.79 -8.89 10.51
N ASP A 118 -8.02 -7.66 10.94
CA ASP A 118 -9.16 -6.86 10.48
C ASP A 118 -8.98 -6.41 9.04
N TYR A 119 -7.75 -6.09 8.63
CA TYR A 119 -7.42 -5.82 7.24
C TYR A 119 -7.76 -7.01 6.34
N VAL A 120 -7.30 -8.22 6.69
CA VAL A 120 -7.58 -9.44 5.90
C VAL A 120 -9.08 -9.71 5.86
N LYS A 121 -9.76 -9.68 7.02
CA LYS A 121 -11.20 -9.94 7.11
C LYS A 121 -11.99 -8.97 6.22
N THR A 122 -11.76 -7.68 6.35
CA THR A 122 -12.49 -6.65 5.60
C THR A 122 -12.19 -6.73 4.10
N SER A 123 -10.95 -7.08 3.74
CA SER A 123 -10.57 -7.31 2.33
C SER A 123 -11.30 -8.51 1.73
N LEU A 124 -11.45 -9.61 2.48
CA LEU A 124 -12.20 -10.79 2.03
C LEU A 124 -13.70 -10.49 1.89
N GLU A 125 -14.27 -9.72 2.82
CA GLU A 125 -15.67 -9.27 2.75
C GLU A 125 -15.91 -8.38 1.53
N LEU A 126 -14.98 -7.47 1.22
CA LEU A 126 -15.02 -6.64 0.02
C LEU A 126 -15.05 -7.49 -1.26
N LEU A 127 -14.19 -8.52 -1.36
CA LEU A 127 -14.15 -9.43 -2.50
C LEU A 127 -15.42 -10.29 -2.58
N ALA A 128 -15.90 -10.81 -1.45
CA ALA A 128 -17.11 -11.61 -1.39
C ALA A 128 -18.34 -10.84 -1.89
N ALA A 129 -18.47 -9.57 -1.50
CA ALA A 129 -19.56 -8.70 -1.93
C ALA A 129 -19.58 -8.47 -3.46
N HIS A 130 -18.42 -8.53 -4.12
CA HIS A 130 -18.29 -8.31 -5.56
C HIS A 130 -18.04 -9.60 -6.36
N LYS A 131 -18.11 -10.78 -5.71
CA LYS A 131 -17.77 -12.08 -6.29
C LYS A 131 -18.45 -12.35 -7.63
N ASN A 132 -19.74 -12.00 -7.75
CA ASN A 132 -20.49 -12.24 -8.98
C ASN A 132 -20.05 -11.35 -10.15
N ARG A 133 -19.57 -10.14 -9.86
CA ARG A 133 -19.08 -9.18 -10.87
C ARG A 133 -17.63 -9.44 -11.27
N LEU A 134 -16.88 -10.15 -10.42
CA LEU A 134 -15.53 -10.63 -10.69
C LEU A 134 -15.50 -11.89 -11.58
N LYS A 135 -16.64 -12.55 -11.80
CA LYS A 135 -16.73 -13.67 -12.73
C LYS A 135 -16.55 -13.15 -14.15
N VAL A 136 -15.45 -13.52 -14.77
CA VAL A 136 -15.29 -13.41 -16.23
C VAL A 136 -16.24 -14.44 -16.82
N ASN A 137 -17.41 -14.01 -17.31
CA ASN A 137 -18.22 -14.87 -18.16
C ASN A 137 -17.51 -14.95 -19.52
N ASP A 138 -17.21 -16.17 -19.98
CA ASP A 138 -16.54 -16.49 -21.26
C ASP A 138 -17.18 -15.88 -22.53
N GLN A 139 -18.25 -15.09 -22.40
CA GLN A 139 -18.92 -14.45 -23.52
C GLN A 139 -18.09 -13.32 -24.18
N HIS A 140 -16.99 -12.85 -23.57
CA HIS A 140 -16.06 -11.93 -24.22
C HIS A 140 -15.09 -12.61 -25.20
N GLY A 141 -15.01 -13.94 -25.21
CA GLY A 141 -14.20 -14.68 -26.19
C GLY A 141 -14.77 -14.68 -27.63
N LEU A 142 -15.99 -14.18 -27.84
CA LEU A 142 -16.66 -14.18 -29.15
C LEU A 142 -16.67 -12.83 -29.87
N LEU A 143 -16.18 -11.75 -29.25
CA LEU A 143 -16.18 -10.40 -29.84
C LEU A 143 -14.83 -9.95 -30.41
N CYS A 144 -13.74 -10.65 -30.14
CA CYS A 144 -12.48 -10.49 -30.88
C CYS A 144 -12.47 -11.35 -32.15
N LYS A 145 -13.47 -11.20 -33.02
CA LYS A 145 -13.33 -11.63 -34.41
C LYS A 145 -12.51 -10.57 -35.13
N HIS A 146 -11.24 -10.87 -35.38
CA HIS A 146 -10.41 -10.12 -36.32
C HIS A 146 -11.16 -9.96 -37.66
N PRO A 147 -11.23 -8.76 -38.26
CA PRO A 147 -11.60 -8.67 -39.66
C PRO A 147 -10.44 -9.25 -40.49
N THR A 148 -10.73 -10.33 -41.21
CA THR A 148 -9.87 -10.86 -42.27
C THR A 148 -9.68 -9.80 -43.36
N PRO A 149 -8.45 -9.58 -43.86
CA PRO A 149 -8.23 -8.68 -44.98
C PRO A 149 -8.77 -9.31 -46.28
N SER A 150 -9.73 -8.63 -46.92
CA SER A 150 -10.18 -8.94 -48.27
C SER A 150 -9.09 -8.57 -49.28
N SER A 151 -8.83 -9.49 -50.21
CA SER A 151 -7.92 -9.34 -51.36
C SER A 151 -8.33 -8.24 -52.34
#